data_AF-A0A1S4AMA1-F1
#
_entry.id   AF-A0A1S4AMA1-F1
#
_cell.length_a   1.000
_cell.length_b   1.000
_cell.length_c   1.000
_cell.angle_alpha   90.00
_cell.angle_beta   90.00
_cell.angle_gamma   90.00
#
_symmetry.space_group_name_H-M   'P 1'
#
loop_
_entity.id
_entity.type
_entity.pdbx_description
1 polymer ?
#
loop_
_entity_poly.entity_id
_entity_poly.type
_entity_poly.pdbx_seq_one_letter_code
_entity_poly.pdbx_strand_id
1 'polypeptide(L)'
;MSHASGRKSHSQIIDDMTKKNGVKPSRIEVFKETHTRKNKQPVNEIADETMKEMDELAKVYPELNVPGSALNDVYAQVMGQDTHGNVRTLGKGAAPSFVYGPAYKRSHAEQRDFDRRVEIEVEKTTSAMRIAMEEKLSEAKEEIEATEKELFEAKEEIKAMGEKMLEALKDMDAKIEDKVKLGINAYLKSLGITIGSIKKLSGDEQLSDNSMDDHQQSLSPISLVHTKMVNIIKKTGVSEVGTKKKKSGILEGSDVNY
;
A
#
# COMPACT_ATOMS: atom_id res chain seq x y z
N MET A 1 22.54 0.95 -22.56
CA MET A 1 22.99 0.02 -23.62
C MET A 1 24.50 0.17 -23.81
N SER A 2 25.24 -0.93 -23.90
CA SER A 2 26.68 -0.90 -24.17
C SER A 2 26.97 -0.53 -25.64
N HIS A 3 28.11 0.10 -25.91
CA HIS A 3 28.53 0.43 -27.27
C HIS A 3 28.86 -0.85 -28.06
N ALA A 4 28.25 -1.02 -29.24
CA ALA A 4 28.43 -2.19 -30.10
C ALA A 4 29.03 -1.90 -31.50
N SER A 5 29.30 -0.63 -31.83
CA SER A 5 29.81 -0.20 -33.15
C SER A 5 31.27 -0.56 -33.44
N GLY A 6 31.97 -1.19 -32.50
CA GLY A 6 33.38 -1.55 -32.62
C GLY A 6 34.30 -0.33 -32.81
N ARG A 7 35.21 -0.42 -33.79
CA ARG A 7 36.16 0.67 -34.11
C ARG A 7 35.58 1.76 -35.02
N LYS A 8 34.37 1.55 -35.57
CA LYS A 8 33.74 2.53 -36.45
C LYS A 8 32.90 3.51 -35.64
N SER A 9 32.94 4.78 -36.04
CA SER A 9 32.02 5.78 -35.51
C SER A 9 30.63 5.64 -36.16
N HIS A 10 29.59 6.12 -35.48
CA HIS A 10 28.25 6.16 -36.05
C HIS A 10 28.20 6.95 -37.38
N SER A 11 28.95 8.05 -37.49
CA SER A 11 29.04 8.84 -38.72
C SER A 11 29.64 8.02 -39.88
N GLN A 12 30.71 7.25 -39.63
CA GLN A 12 31.28 6.35 -40.64
C GLN A 12 30.30 5.26 -41.06
N ILE A 13 29.55 4.70 -40.11
CA ILE A 13 28.53 3.67 -40.40
C ILE A 13 27.40 4.26 -41.25
N ILE A 14 26.94 5.47 -40.92
CA ILE A 14 25.92 6.20 -41.69
C ILE A 14 26.40 6.45 -43.12
N ASP A 15 27.63 6.95 -43.29
CA ASP A 15 28.21 7.20 -44.62
C ASP A 15 28.33 5.90 -45.43
N ASP A 16 28.80 4.82 -44.81
CA ASP A 16 28.92 3.50 -45.45
C ASP A 16 27.55 2.96 -45.88
N MET A 17 26.51 3.09 -45.04
CA MET A 17 25.14 2.69 -45.37
C MET A 17 24.54 3.55 -46.48
N THR A 18 24.77 4.88 -46.42
CA THR A 18 24.27 5.82 -47.42
C THR A 18 24.90 5.54 -48.80
N LYS A 19 26.19 5.24 -48.84
CA LYS A 19 26.88 4.85 -50.08
C LYS A 19 26.35 3.54 -50.68
N LYS A 20 25.94 2.59 -49.83
CA LYS A 20 25.39 1.29 -50.28
C LYS A 20 23.95 1.40 -50.76
N ASN A 21 23.11 2.11 -50.01
CA ASN A 21 21.66 2.14 -50.24
C ASN A 21 21.20 3.37 -51.04
N GLY A 22 22.06 4.36 -51.25
CA GLY A 22 21.74 5.61 -51.94
C GLY A 22 20.88 6.59 -51.13
N VAL A 23 20.42 6.19 -49.94
CA VAL A 23 19.56 6.98 -49.05
C VAL A 23 20.15 7.01 -47.64
N LYS A 24 20.00 8.13 -46.93
CA LYS A 24 20.46 8.27 -45.56
C LYS A 24 19.65 7.35 -44.64
N PRO A 25 20.31 6.51 -43.82
CA PRO A 25 19.61 5.58 -42.95
C PRO A 25 18.85 6.28 -41.81
N SER A 26 17.79 5.65 -41.33
CA SER A 26 17.08 6.09 -40.12
C SER A 26 17.84 5.71 -38.85
N ARG A 27 17.46 6.28 -37.70
CA ARG A 27 18.13 6.01 -36.42
C ARG A 27 17.99 4.56 -35.98
N ILE A 28 16.84 3.93 -36.27
CA ILE A 28 16.63 2.51 -35.95
C ILE A 28 17.46 1.61 -36.86
N GLU A 29 17.68 1.99 -38.12
CA GLU A 29 18.54 1.24 -39.05
C GLU A 29 20.00 1.29 -38.60
N VAL A 30 20.47 2.47 -38.18
CA VAL A 30 21.81 2.61 -37.58
C VAL A 30 21.92 1.79 -36.29
N PHE A 31 20.87 1.76 -35.47
CA PHE A 31 20.86 0.94 -34.26
C PHE A 31 20.96 -0.56 -34.58
N LYS A 32 20.19 -1.05 -35.55
CA LYS A 32 20.24 -2.44 -36.01
C LYS A 32 21.63 -2.80 -36.55
N GLU A 33 22.17 -2.00 -37.45
CA GLU A 33 23.51 -2.24 -38.02
C GLU A 33 24.60 -2.27 -36.93
N THR A 34 24.49 -1.44 -35.89
CA THR A 34 25.46 -1.41 -34.79
C THR A 34 25.29 -2.52 -33.78
N HIS A 35 24.09 -3.05 -33.60
CA HIS A 35 23.78 -4.07 -32.59
C HIS A 35 23.47 -5.44 -33.21
N THR A 36 23.76 -5.63 -34.50
CA THR A 36 23.77 -6.91 -35.20
C THR A 36 25.21 -7.33 -35.51
N ARG A 37 25.56 -8.56 -35.15
CA ARG A 37 26.86 -9.16 -35.43
C ARG A 37 26.97 -9.55 -36.91
N LYS A 38 28.19 -9.82 -37.40
CA LYS A 38 28.44 -10.27 -38.79
C LYS A 38 27.67 -11.54 -39.20
N ASN A 39 27.35 -12.40 -38.23
CA ASN A 39 26.53 -13.61 -38.43
C ASN A 39 25.02 -13.32 -38.41
N LYS A 40 24.60 -12.06 -38.49
CA LYS A 40 23.21 -11.59 -38.46
C LYS A 40 22.46 -11.86 -37.15
N GLN A 41 23.17 -12.21 -36.08
CA GLN A 41 22.59 -12.39 -34.75
C GLN A 41 22.70 -11.10 -33.93
N PRO A 42 21.71 -10.78 -33.08
CA PRO A 42 21.80 -9.69 -32.12
C PRO A 42 23.05 -9.79 -31.23
N VAL A 43 23.56 -8.65 -30.79
CA VAL A 43 24.76 -8.63 -29.92
C VAL A 43 24.45 -9.21 -28.53
N ASN A 44 23.26 -8.96 -28.00
CA ASN A 44 22.72 -9.48 -26.74
C ASN A 44 21.18 -9.55 -26.78
N GLU A 45 20.57 -10.17 -25.77
CA GLU A 45 19.10 -10.31 -25.63
C GLU A 45 18.40 -8.95 -25.55
N ILE A 46 18.94 -8.00 -24.77
CA ILE A 46 18.38 -6.65 -24.66
C ILE A 46 18.31 -5.93 -26.01
N ALA A 47 19.35 -6.08 -26.85
CA ALA A 47 19.33 -5.52 -28.21
C ALA A 47 18.28 -6.22 -29.09
N ASP A 48 18.08 -7.53 -28.94
CA ASP A 48 17.05 -8.26 -29.69
C ASP A 48 15.64 -7.77 -29.31
N GLU A 49 15.36 -7.64 -28.01
CA GLU A 49 14.09 -7.12 -27.50
C GLU A 49 13.84 -5.68 -27.99
N THR A 50 14.81 -4.78 -27.81
CA THR A 50 14.67 -3.38 -28.28
C THR A 50 14.53 -3.26 -29.80
N MET A 51 15.17 -4.13 -30.60
CA MET A 51 14.95 -4.16 -32.05
C MET A 51 13.51 -4.56 -32.39
N LYS A 52 12.93 -5.53 -31.68
CA LYS A 52 11.53 -5.95 -31.88
C LYS A 52 10.56 -4.82 -31.53
N GLU A 53 10.76 -4.16 -30.39
CA GLU A 53 9.94 -3.01 -29.97
C GLU A 53 9.99 -1.88 -31.00
N MET A 54 11.18 -1.55 -31.51
CA MET A 54 11.34 -0.55 -32.58
C MET A 54 10.60 -0.97 -33.86
N ASP A 55 10.66 -2.25 -34.23
CA ASP A 55 9.97 -2.77 -35.42
C ASP A 55 8.44 -2.76 -35.28
N GLU A 56 7.93 -3.05 -34.10
CA GLU A 56 6.50 -2.96 -33.81
C GLU A 56 6.03 -1.51 -33.89
N LEU A 57 6.72 -0.58 -33.22
CA LEU A 57 6.37 0.84 -33.25
C LEU A 57 6.50 1.45 -34.65
N ALA A 58 7.53 1.10 -35.41
CA ALA A 58 7.71 1.57 -36.78
C ALA A 58 6.62 1.08 -37.74
N LYS A 59 6.00 -0.08 -37.46
CA LYS A 59 4.83 -0.56 -38.24
C LYS A 59 3.56 0.20 -37.91
N VAL A 60 3.36 0.55 -36.63
CA VAL A 60 2.19 1.30 -36.19
C VAL A 60 2.27 2.76 -36.63
N TYR A 61 3.47 3.36 -36.56
CA TYR A 61 3.74 4.76 -36.82
C TYR A 61 4.88 4.95 -37.85
N PRO A 62 4.67 4.61 -39.14
CA PRO A 62 5.70 4.70 -40.17
C PRO A 62 6.25 6.12 -40.37
N GLU A 63 5.45 7.15 -40.11
CA GLU A 63 5.83 8.56 -40.17
C GLU A 63 6.92 8.93 -39.14
N LEU A 64 6.95 8.24 -37.99
CA LEU A 64 7.98 8.44 -36.97
C LEU A 64 9.30 7.76 -37.33
N ASN A 65 9.33 6.92 -38.36
CA ASN A 65 10.54 6.22 -38.82
C ASN A 65 11.25 6.91 -39.99
N VAL A 66 10.87 8.14 -40.34
CA VAL A 66 11.55 8.92 -41.38
C VAL A 66 12.82 9.58 -40.81
N PRO A 67 13.97 9.56 -41.51
CA PRO A 67 15.19 10.20 -41.02
C PRO A 67 14.98 11.70 -40.73
N GLY A 68 15.20 12.11 -39.47
CA GLY A 68 15.05 13.51 -39.05
C GLY A 68 13.59 13.96 -38.84
N SER A 69 12.63 13.02 -38.77
CA SER A 69 11.20 13.29 -38.65
C SER A 69 10.81 14.11 -37.41
N ALA A 70 11.29 13.73 -36.23
CA ALA A 70 10.87 14.33 -34.98
C ALA A 70 11.83 14.02 -33.82
N LEU A 71 11.74 14.84 -32.76
CA LEU A 71 12.46 14.59 -31.51
C LEU A 71 11.97 13.33 -30.78
N ASN A 72 10.70 12.97 -30.97
CA ASN A 72 10.04 11.80 -30.40
C ASN A 72 9.83 10.71 -31.46
N ASP A 73 10.87 10.44 -32.25
CA ASP A 73 10.84 9.34 -33.22
C ASP A 73 10.81 7.97 -32.52
N VAL A 74 10.65 6.91 -33.33
CA VAL A 74 10.57 5.52 -32.84
C VAL A 74 11.75 5.16 -31.93
N TYR A 75 12.95 5.64 -32.26
CA TYR A 75 14.14 5.38 -31.45
C TYR A 75 14.03 6.06 -30.09
N ALA A 76 13.63 7.33 -30.02
CA ALA A 76 13.48 8.07 -28.77
C ALA A 76 12.37 7.50 -27.88
N GLN A 77 11.31 6.93 -28.45
CA GLN A 77 10.24 6.30 -27.69
C GLN A 77 10.71 5.01 -26.99
N VAL A 78 11.55 4.20 -27.64
CA VAL A 78 12.10 2.96 -27.07
C VAL A 78 13.29 3.23 -26.14
N MET A 79 14.21 4.09 -26.56
CA MET A 79 15.49 4.28 -25.89
C MET A 79 15.52 5.48 -24.93
N GLY A 80 14.41 6.21 -24.85
CA GLY A 80 14.29 7.49 -24.16
C GLY A 80 14.80 8.68 -24.99
N GLN A 81 14.44 9.88 -24.52
CA GLN A 81 14.82 11.14 -25.15
C GLN A 81 16.35 11.31 -25.26
N ASP A 82 16.77 12.08 -26.26
CA ASP A 82 18.18 12.41 -26.49
C ASP A 82 18.76 13.28 -25.37
N THR A 83 20.08 13.19 -25.19
CA THR A 83 20.79 14.05 -24.22
C THR A 83 21.03 15.44 -24.80
N HIS A 84 21.16 16.43 -23.91
CA HIS A 84 21.32 17.82 -24.32
C HIS A 84 22.48 18.00 -25.30
N GLY A 85 22.19 18.58 -26.47
CA GLY A 85 23.17 18.94 -27.48
C GLY A 85 23.64 17.81 -28.41
N ASN A 86 23.14 16.58 -28.28
CA ASN A 86 23.55 15.46 -29.13
C ASN A 86 22.39 14.49 -29.44
N VAL A 87 22.12 14.25 -30.72
CA VAL A 87 21.18 13.22 -31.19
C VAL A 87 21.88 11.86 -31.20
N ARG A 88 21.39 10.92 -30.36
CA ARG A 88 21.92 9.56 -30.28
C ARG A 88 21.81 8.87 -31.64
N THR A 89 22.75 7.96 -31.89
CA THR A 89 22.97 7.18 -33.13
C THR A 89 23.43 7.97 -34.37
N LEU A 90 23.45 9.30 -34.35
CA LEU A 90 23.92 10.10 -35.49
C LEU A 90 25.41 10.49 -35.42
N GLY A 91 26.08 10.19 -34.32
CA GLY A 91 27.50 10.46 -34.12
C GLY A 91 27.80 11.84 -33.54
N LYS A 92 29.09 12.12 -33.32
CA LYS A 92 29.54 13.35 -32.68
C LYS A 92 29.26 14.56 -33.59
N GLY A 93 28.66 15.61 -33.04
CA GLY A 93 28.33 16.84 -33.77
C GLY A 93 26.92 16.90 -34.36
N ALA A 94 26.13 15.84 -34.24
CA ALA A 94 24.71 15.84 -34.59
C ALA A 94 23.89 16.57 -33.54
N ALA A 95 23.97 17.91 -33.51
CA ALA A 95 23.17 18.70 -32.58
C ALA A 95 21.68 18.64 -32.98
N PRO A 96 20.74 18.53 -32.03
CA PRO A 96 19.31 18.46 -32.34
C PRO A 96 18.81 19.62 -33.22
N SER A 97 19.35 20.83 -33.05
CA SER A 97 18.99 21.98 -33.89
C SER A 97 19.43 21.85 -35.35
N PHE A 98 20.49 21.08 -35.63
CA PHE A 98 20.92 20.81 -37.01
C PHE A 98 20.14 19.65 -37.63
N VAL A 99 19.72 18.68 -36.81
CA VAL A 99 19.01 17.48 -37.29
C VAL A 99 17.52 17.76 -37.51
N TYR A 100 16.85 18.38 -36.53
CA TYR A 100 15.42 18.65 -36.54
C TYR A 100 15.09 20.11 -36.94
N GLY A 101 16.11 20.94 -37.14
CA GLY A 101 15.95 22.34 -37.54
C GLY A 101 15.40 23.26 -36.44
N PRO A 102 14.93 24.47 -36.81
CA PRO A 102 14.41 25.47 -35.86
C PRO A 102 13.21 25.01 -35.04
N ALA A 103 12.45 24.02 -35.54
CA ALA A 103 11.30 23.44 -34.85
C ALA A 103 11.68 22.86 -33.48
N TYR A 104 12.89 22.33 -33.33
CA TYR A 104 13.42 21.81 -32.06
C TYR A 104 13.42 22.85 -30.92
N LYS A 105 13.72 24.12 -31.24
CA LYS A 105 13.74 25.18 -30.22
C LYS A 105 12.33 25.65 -29.84
N ARG A 106 11.37 25.59 -30.79
CA ARG A 106 9.96 25.94 -30.55
C ARG A 106 9.25 24.86 -29.74
N SER A 107 9.44 23.59 -30.09
CA SER A 107 8.83 22.46 -29.40
C SER A 107 9.23 22.38 -27.93
N HIS A 108 10.46 22.78 -27.58
CA HIS A 108 10.89 22.76 -26.18
C HIS A 108 10.18 23.82 -25.33
N ALA A 109 9.91 25.01 -25.87
CA ALA A 109 9.17 26.05 -25.16
C ALA A 109 7.68 25.70 -25.06
N GLU A 110 7.09 25.24 -26.16
CA GLU A 110 5.69 24.79 -26.22
C GLU A 110 5.45 23.59 -25.30
N GLN A 111 6.39 22.65 -25.21
CA GLN A 111 6.30 21.51 -24.29
C GLN A 111 6.31 21.99 -22.83
N ARG A 112 7.17 22.94 -22.47
CA ARG A 112 7.18 23.49 -21.10
C ARG A 112 5.88 24.22 -20.77
N ASP A 113 5.30 24.91 -21.74
CA ASP A 113 4.00 25.56 -21.56
C ASP A 113 2.86 24.54 -21.41
N PHE A 114 2.92 23.42 -22.12
CA PHE A 114 1.96 22.32 -21.96
C PHE A 114 2.12 21.64 -20.59
N ASP A 115 3.34 21.24 -20.23
CA ASP A 115 3.65 20.59 -18.95
C ASP A 115 3.20 21.48 -17.78
N ARG A 116 3.46 22.80 -17.86
CA ARG A 116 3.00 23.77 -16.85
C ARG A 116 1.48 23.84 -16.75
N ARG A 117 0.74 23.76 -17.86
CA ARG A 117 -0.73 23.76 -17.83
C ARG A 117 -1.26 22.49 -17.17
N VAL A 118 -0.68 21.34 -17.52
CA VAL A 118 -1.03 20.05 -16.92
C VAL A 118 -0.76 20.07 -15.41
N GLU A 119 0.40 20.59 -14.98
CA GLU A 119 0.75 20.71 -13.57
C GLU A 119 -0.25 21.58 -12.80
N ILE A 120 -0.60 22.76 -13.34
CA ILE A 120 -1.61 23.64 -12.74
C ILE A 120 -2.97 22.94 -12.62
N GLU A 121 -3.38 22.16 -13.63
CA GLU A 121 -4.66 21.47 -13.62
C GLU A 121 -4.68 20.29 -12.63
N VAL A 122 -3.58 19.56 -12.51
CA VAL A 122 -3.41 18.51 -11.49
C VAL A 122 -3.42 19.12 -10.08
N GLU A 123 -2.72 20.23 -9.85
CA GLU A 123 -2.77 20.93 -8.56
C GLU A 123 -4.18 21.44 -8.22
N LYS A 124 -4.90 21.96 -9.21
CA LYS A 124 -6.27 22.44 -9.04
C LYS A 124 -7.23 21.31 -8.69
N THR A 125 -7.13 20.17 -9.37
CA THR A 125 -7.99 19.00 -9.10
C THR A 125 -7.66 18.36 -7.76
N THR A 126 -6.38 18.22 -7.42
CA THR A 126 -5.95 17.66 -6.12
C THR A 126 -6.33 18.55 -4.95
N SER A 127 -6.20 19.87 -5.07
CA SER A 127 -6.65 20.81 -4.03
C SER A 127 -8.18 20.79 -3.88
N ALA A 128 -8.94 20.76 -4.97
CA ALA A 128 -10.40 20.64 -4.91
C ALA A 128 -10.85 19.33 -4.24
N MET A 129 -10.20 18.20 -4.55
CA MET A 129 -10.46 16.91 -3.89
C MET A 129 -10.13 16.97 -2.39
N ARG A 130 -9.02 17.61 -2.02
CA ARG A 130 -8.63 17.76 -0.62
C ARG A 130 -9.65 18.59 0.16
N ILE A 131 -10.10 19.72 -0.40
CA ILE A 131 -11.12 20.57 0.22
C ILE A 131 -12.44 19.80 0.42
N ALA A 132 -12.92 19.10 -0.62
CA ALA A 132 -14.15 18.32 -0.55
C ALA A 132 -14.04 17.14 0.45
N MET A 133 -12.85 16.54 0.58
CA MET A 133 -12.61 15.50 1.58
C MET A 133 -12.60 16.06 3.00
N GLU A 134 -12.03 17.24 3.21
CA GLU A 134 -11.97 17.92 4.51
C GLU A 134 -13.37 18.32 5.00
N GLU A 135 -14.22 18.84 4.10
CA GLU A 135 -15.61 19.18 4.39
C GLU A 135 -16.44 17.97 4.83
N LYS A 136 -16.32 16.85 4.10
CA LYS A 136 -16.99 15.59 4.48
C LYS A 136 -16.50 15.01 5.81
N LEU A 137 -15.21 15.22 6.13
CA LEU A 137 -14.66 14.79 7.41
C LEU A 137 -15.14 15.67 8.57
N SER A 138 -15.38 16.97 8.35
CA SER A 138 -16.01 17.82 9.38
C SER A 138 -17.46 17.43 9.63
N GLU A 139 -18.26 17.22 8.59
CA GLU A 139 -19.67 16.82 8.71
C GLU A 139 -19.81 15.47 9.45
N ALA A 140 -19.03 14.46 9.05
CA ALA A 140 -19.03 13.16 9.70
C ALA A 140 -18.59 13.23 11.18
N LYS A 141 -17.70 14.16 11.55
CA LYS A 141 -17.32 14.37 12.95
C LYS A 141 -18.45 14.96 13.78
N GLU A 142 -19.19 15.92 13.24
CA GLU A 142 -20.35 16.50 13.91
C GLU A 142 -21.46 15.46 14.11
N GLU A 143 -21.71 14.61 13.11
CA GLU A 143 -22.68 13.51 13.23
C GLU A 143 -22.25 12.49 14.31
N ILE A 144 -20.97 12.10 14.34
CA ILE A 144 -20.47 11.19 15.38
C ILE A 144 -20.64 11.83 16.77
N GLU A 145 -20.29 13.10 16.95
CA GLU A 145 -20.43 13.79 18.24
C GLU A 145 -21.91 13.86 18.69
N ALA A 146 -22.84 14.07 17.76
CA ALA A 146 -24.26 14.07 18.06
C ALA A 146 -24.73 12.68 18.52
N THR A 147 -24.36 11.62 17.80
CA THR A 147 -24.73 10.24 18.17
C THR A 147 -24.07 9.78 19.47
N GLU A 148 -22.86 10.25 19.80
CA GLU A 148 -22.20 9.97 21.08
C GLU A 148 -22.97 10.56 22.27
N LYS A 149 -23.54 11.77 22.11
CA LYS A 149 -24.38 12.39 23.13
C LYS A 149 -25.66 11.59 23.37
N GLU A 150 -26.36 11.19 22.31
CA GLU A 150 -27.57 10.37 22.41
C GLU A 150 -27.29 8.99 23.04
N LEU A 151 -26.17 8.35 22.69
CA LEU A 151 -25.75 7.09 23.30
C LEU A 151 -25.44 7.23 24.79
N PHE A 152 -24.89 8.37 25.21
CA PHE A 152 -24.64 8.64 26.62
C PHE A 152 -25.94 8.79 27.41
N GLU A 153 -26.91 9.52 26.89
CA GLU A 153 -28.23 9.68 27.50
C GLU A 153 -28.97 8.33 27.61
N ALA A 154 -29.04 7.57 26.52
CA ALA A 154 -29.67 6.24 26.51
C ALA A 154 -29.01 5.27 27.50
N LYS A 155 -27.69 5.35 27.67
CA LYS A 155 -26.95 4.54 28.64
C LYS A 155 -27.32 4.87 30.09
N GLU A 156 -27.49 6.15 30.42
CA GLU A 156 -27.94 6.57 31.75
C GLU A 156 -29.37 6.11 32.04
N GLU A 157 -30.26 6.16 31.04
CA GLU A 157 -31.64 5.65 31.19
C GLU A 157 -31.69 4.13 31.42
N ILE A 158 -30.92 3.35 30.66
CA ILE A 158 -30.83 1.89 30.84
C ILE A 158 -30.31 1.57 32.25
N LYS A 159 -29.31 2.31 32.73
CA LYS A 159 -28.77 2.14 34.09
C LYS A 159 -29.84 2.42 35.15
N ALA A 160 -30.56 3.54 35.03
CA ALA A 160 -31.64 3.89 35.95
C ALA A 160 -32.80 2.86 35.93
N MET A 161 -33.12 2.29 34.77
CA MET A 161 -34.11 1.23 34.66
C MET A 161 -33.64 -0.08 35.32
N GLY A 162 -32.36 -0.43 35.14
CA GLY A 162 -31.74 -1.59 35.78
C GLY A 162 -31.80 -1.53 37.31
N GLU A 163 -31.52 -0.36 37.88
CA GLU A 163 -31.62 -0.12 39.34
C GLU A 163 -33.07 -0.29 39.83
N LYS A 164 -34.06 0.24 39.11
CA LYS A 164 -35.49 0.07 39.45
C LYS A 164 -35.94 -1.38 39.38
N MET A 165 -35.50 -2.14 38.37
CA MET A 165 -35.80 -3.58 38.28
C MET A 165 -35.18 -4.37 39.43
N LEU A 166 -33.95 -4.06 39.82
CA LEU A 166 -33.29 -4.71 40.95
C LEU A 166 -34.06 -4.50 42.25
N GLU A 167 -34.59 -3.29 42.46
CA GLU A 167 -35.39 -2.97 43.64
C GLU A 167 -36.74 -3.71 43.64
N ALA A 168 -37.44 -3.72 42.49
CA ALA A 168 -38.68 -4.47 42.35
C ALA A 168 -38.50 -5.99 42.55
N LEU A 169 -37.33 -6.54 42.20
CA LEU A 169 -37.01 -7.94 42.43
C LEU A 169 -36.87 -8.23 43.93
N LYS A 170 -36.13 -7.40 44.67
CA LYS A 170 -36.02 -7.52 46.14
C LYS A 170 -37.39 -7.46 46.82
N ASP A 171 -38.27 -6.57 46.37
CA ASP A 171 -39.63 -6.45 46.90
C ASP A 171 -40.49 -7.70 46.64
N MET A 172 -40.32 -8.34 45.48
CA MET A 172 -41.01 -9.59 45.17
C MET A 172 -40.47 -10.75 45.99
N ASP A 173 -39.14 -10.86 46.13
CA ASP A 173 -38.50 -11.90 46.94
C ASP A 173 -38.98 -11.83 48.40
N ALA A 174 -39.05 -10.63 48.97
CA ALA A 174 -39.60 -10.42 50.32
C ALA A 174 -41.06 -10.90 50.45
N LYS A 175 -41.91 -10.58 49.46
CA LYS A 175 -43.31 -11.04 49.44
C LYS A 175 -43.45 -12.55 49.28
N ILE A 176 -42.57 -13.19 48.49
CA ILE A 176 -42.53 -14.63 48.34
C ILE A 176 -42.13 -15.27 49.67
N GLU A 177 -41.09 -14.75 50.32
CA GLU A 177 -40.62 -15.24 51.61
C GLU A 177 -41.73 -15.16 52.68
N ASP A 178 -42.46 -14.05 52.76
CA ASP A 178 -43.58 -13.89 53.68
C ASP A 178 -44.73 -14.87 53.42
N LYS A 179 -45.10 -15.07 52.15
CA LYS A 179 -46.16 -16.02 51.77
C LYS A 179 -45.76 -17.46 52.06
N VAL A 180 -44.50 -17.83 51.81
CA VAL A 180 -43.97 -19.15 52.14
C VAL A 180 -43.99 -19.36 53.66
N LYS A 181 -43.52 -18.39 54.46
CA LYS A 181 -43.60 -18.43 55.93
C LYS A 181 -45.04 -18.60 56.42
N LEU A 182 -45.99 -17.85 55.85
CA LEU A 182 -47.41 -17.96 56.19
C LEU A 182 -48.00 -19.34 55.85
N GLY A 183 -47.72 -19.86 54.65
CA GLY A 183 -48.19 -21.18 54.21
C GLY A 183 -47.67 -22.32 55.08
N ILE A 184 -46.37 -22.30 55.39
CA ILE A 184 -45.74 -23.25 56.33
C ILE A 184 -46.43 -23.19 57.70
N ASN A 185 -46.67 -21.98 58.23
CA ASN A 185 -47.32 -21.79 59.52
C ASN A 185 -48.77 -22.33 59.53
N ALA A 186 -49.54 -22.07 58.47
CA ALA A 186 -50.90 -22.56 58.33
C ALA A 186 -50.98 -24.09 58.28
N TYR A 187 -50.08 -24.73 57.52
CA TYR A 187 -49.99 -26.19 57.43
C TYR A 187 -49.65 -26.82 58.79
N LEU A 188 -48.66 -26.29 59.49
CA LEU A 188 -48.27 -26.79 60.82
C LEU A 188 -49.39 -26.64 61.86
N LYS A 189 -50.12 -25.52 61.83
CA LYS A 189 -51.32 -25.34 62.67
C LYS A 189 -52.40 -26.36 62.37
N SER A 190 -52.63 -26.71 61.10
CA SER A 190 -53.62 -27.72 60.71
C SER A 190 -53.28 -29.12 61.23
N LEU A 191 -51.98 -29.41 61.43
CA LEU A 191 -51.47 -30.64 62.03
C LEU A 191 -51.46 -30.62 63.56
N GLY A 192 -51.92 -29.53 64.20
CA GLY A 192 -51.92 -29.36 65.66
C GLY A 192 -50.57 -28.99 66.26
N ILE A 193 -49.58 -28.61 65.43
CA ILE A 193 -48.23 -28.25 65.86
C ILE A 193 -48.18 -26.72 66.03
N THR A 194 -48.28 -26.23 67.26
CA THR A 194 -48.06 -24.80 67.58
C THR A 194 -46.58 -24.52 67.84
N ILE A 195 -45.92 -23.89 66.87
CA ILE A 195 -44.58 -23.32 67.08
C ILE A 195 -44.75 -22.01 67.88
N GLY A 196 -44.65 -22.12 69.21
CA GLY A 196 -44.33 -20.97 70.05
C GLY A 196 -42.90 -20.52 69.76
N SER A 197 -42.62 -19.21 69.82
CA SER A 197 -41.33 -18.60 69.51
C SER A 197 -40.16 -19.41 70.08
N ILE A 198 -39.44 -20.15 69.24
CA ILE A 198 -38.17 -20.77 69.62
C ILE A 198 -37.14 -19.65 69.67
N LYS A 199 -37.06 -18.99 70.83
CA LYS A 199 -35.87 -18.23 71.22
C LYS A 199 -34.77 -19.24 71.55
N LYS A 200 -33.78 -19.32 70.65
CA LYS A 200 -32.45 -19.97 70.80
C LYS A 200 -32.42 -21.39 71.38
N LEU A 201 -32.05 -22.34 70.54
CA LEU A 201 -31.10 -23.39 70.95
C LEU A 201 -29.93 -23.34 69.96
N SER A 202 -28.87 -22.64 70.36
CA SER A 202 -27.52 -23.04 69.97
C SER A 202 -27.27 -24.41 70.60
N GLY A 203 -26.85 -25.38 69.81
CA GLY A 203 -26.42 -26.68 70.29
C GLY A 203 -25.79 -27.42 69.14
N ASP A 204 -24.46 -27.34 69.08
CA ASP A 204 -23.58 -28.03 68.17
C ASP A 204 -23.93 -29.51 68.05
N GLU A 205 -24.24 -29.98 66.83
CA GLU A 205 -24.16 -31.40 66.50
C GLU A 205 -23.24 -31.53 65.28
N GLN A 206 -21.95 -31.73 65.57
CA GLN A 206 -21.00 -32.24 64.60
C GLN A 206 -21.41 -33.66 64.22
N LEU A 207 -21.79 -33.86 62.96
CA LEU A 207 -21.81 -35.15 62.27
C LEU A 207 -21.16 -34.88 60.90
N SER A 208 -19.82 -34.92 60.87
CA SER A 208 -18.97 -36.06 60.54
C SER A 208 -18.50 -35.96 59.09
N ASP A 209 -17.26 -35.52 58.95
CA ASP A 209 -16.44 -35.73 57.76
C ASP A 209 -16.50 -37.21 57.38
N ASN A 210 -17.10 -37.51 56.23
CA ASN A 210 -16.77 -38.71 55.46
C ASN A 210 -16.85 -38.34 53.97
N SER A 211 -15.70 -37.85 53.49
CA SER A 211 -15.09 -38.20 52.21
C SER A 211 -15.76 -39.37 51.48
N MET A 212 -16.29 -39.11 50.29
CA MET A 212 -16.48 -40.12 49.23
C MET A 212 -16.16 -39.45 47.88
N ASP A 213 -14.92 -39.70 47.48
CA ASP A 213 -14.31 -39.67 46.14
C ASP A 213 -14.99 -38.92 44.99
N ASP A 214 -14.31 -37.85 44.57
CA ASP A 214 -14.25 -37.37 43.20
C ASP A 214 -13.74 -38.49 42.27
N HIS A 215 -14.64 -39.26 41.68
CA HIS A 215 -14.31 -39.98 40.45
C HIS A 215 -14.47 -39.04 39.26
N GLN A 216 -13.32 -38.49 38.84
CA GLN A 216 -13.10 -37.99 37.50
C GLN A 216 -13.55 -39.03 36.47
N GLN A 217 -14.50 -38.66 35.61
CA GLN A 217 -14.52 -39.13 34.24
C GLN A 217 -14.43 -37.92 33.31
N SER A 218 -13.23 -37.77 32.77
CA SER A 218 -12.89 -36.87 31.69
C SER A 218 -13.78 -37.11 30.48
N LEU A 219 -14.54 -36.12 30.05
CA LEU A 219 -14.97 -36.00 28.66
C LEU A 219 -14.62 -34.60 28.17
N SER A 220 -13.75 -34.60 27.16
CA SER A 220 -13.07 -33.49 26.51
C SER A 220 -13.97 -32.30 26.15
N PRO A 221 -13.45 -31.06 26.17
CA PRO A 221 -14.14 -29.93 25.56
C PRO A 221 -14.22 -30.11 24.03
N ILE A 222 -15.45 -30.25 23.54
CA ILE A 222 -15.79 -30.12 22.13
C ILE A 222 -15.55 -28.66 21.73
N SER A 223 -14.80 -28.53 20.63
CA SER A 223 -14.25 -27.32 20.04
C SER A 223 -15.25 -26.17 19.87
N LEU A 224 -14.99 -25.03 20.53
CA LEU A 224 -15.47 -23.74 20.02
C LEU A 224 -14.47 -23.25 18.97
N VAL A 225 -14.88 -23.39 17.71
CA VAL A 225 -14.21 -22.91 16.51
C VAL A 225 -13.87 -21.42 16.68
N HIS A 226 -12.61 -21.12 16.99
CA HIS A 226 -12.06 -19.78 16.78
C HIS A 226 -11.80 -19.63 15.29
N THR A 227 -12.58 -18.77 14.64
CA THR A 227 -12.27 -18.28 13.29
C THR A 227 -10.99 -17.44 13.36
N LYS A 228 -9.86 -18.04 12.98
CA LYS A 228 -8.64 -17.29 12.64
C LYS A 228 -8.87 -16.61 11.29
N MET A 229 -9.25 -15.33 11.30
CA MET A 229 -8.98 -14.46 10.15
C MET A 229 -7.63 -13.77 10.33
N VAL A 230 -6.77 -14.12 9.39
CA VAL A 230 -5.43 -13.67 9.11
C VAL A 230 -5.38 -12.14 8.96
N ASN A 231 -4.73 -11.45 9.90
CA ASN A 231 -4.23 -10.10 9.65
C ASN A 231 -2.72 -10.17 9.42
N ILE A 232 -2.36 -10.32 8.15
CA ILE A 232 -1.03 -9.98 7.63
C ILE A 232 -1.04 -8.46 7.42
N ILE A 233 -0.57 -7.69 8.40
CA ILE A 233 -0.08 -6.33 8.16
C ILE A 233 1.25 -6.16 8.88
N LYS A 234 2.27 -5.94 8.04
CA LYS A 234 3.68 -5.73 8.37
C LYS A 234 3.81 -4.51 9.29
N LYS A 235 4.29 -4.70 10.52
CA LYS A 235 4.96 -3.63 11.27
C LYS A 235 6.40 -3.54 10.77
N THR A 236 6.66 -2.61 9.87
CA THR A 236 8.00 -2.09 9.64
C THR A 236 8.41 -1.30 10.88
N GLY A 237 9.15 -1.95 11.78
CA GLY A 237 9.94 -1.26 12.78
C GLY A 237 11.04 -0.48 12.07
N VAL A 238 11.05 0.83 12.26
CA VAL A 238 12.20 1.68 11.97
C VAL A 238 13.30 1.27 12.95
N SER A 239 14.24 0.45 12.50
CA SER A 239 15.50 0.22 13.18
C SER A 239 16.45 1.36 12.84
N GLU A 240 16.82 2.13 13.86
CA GLU A 240 17.95 3.06 13.83
C GLU A 240 19.23 2.29 13.47
N VAL A 241 19.71 2.46 12.23
CA VAL A 241 21.02 1.97 11.82
C VAL A 241 22.05 3.06 12.15
N GLY A 242 22.75 2.86 13.26
CA GLY A 242 23.93 3.60 13.62
C GLY A 242 25.05 3.40 12.58
N THR A 243 25.51 4.50 11.99
CA THR A 243 26.67 4.52 11.09
C THR A 243 27.95 4.30 11.89
N LYS A 244 28.39 3.04 12.02
CA LYS A 244 29.78 2.72 12.39
C LYS A 244 30.68 2.82 11.17
N LYS A 245 31.33 3.98 11.00
CA LYS A 245 32.38 4.22 10.01
C LYS A 245 33.67 3.51 10.46
N LYS A 246 33.90 2.27 9.98
CA LYS A 246 35.22 1.62 10.05
C LYS A 246 36.09 2.19 8.92
N LYS A 247 37.10 2.97 9.29
CA LYS A 247 38.26 3.29 8.45
C LYS A 247 39.16 2.06 8.40
N SER A 248 39.37 1.51 7.20
CA SER A 248 40.54 0.68 6.87
C SER A 248 41.37 1.46 5.87
N GLY A 249 42.63 1.75 6.22
CA GLY A 249 43.57 2.46 5.37
C GLY A 249 44.38 1.52 4.47
N ILE A 250 44.80 2.06 3.33
CA ILE A 250 45.93 1.69 2.46
C ILE A 250 46.34 3.04 1.82
N LEU A 251 47.37 3.72 2.31
CA LEU A 251 48.79 3.72 1.88
C LEU A 251 49.07 4.21 0.45
N GLU A 252 49.97 5.20 0.42
CA GLU A 252 50.86 5.69 -0.66
C GLU A 252 50.32 6.59 -1.78
N GLY A 253 51.10 7.66 -2.04
CA GLY A 253 50.97 8.51 -3.22
C GLY A 253 51.32 9.97 -2.96
N SER A 254 52.61 10.27 -2.87
CA SER A 254 53.22 11.60 -2.81
C SER A 254 52.87 12.47 -4.03
N ASP A 255 52.38 13.70 -3.81
CA ASP A 255 52.30 14.73 -4.85
C ASP A 255 53.27 15.88 -4.58
N VAL A 256 54.08 16.11 -5.59
CA VAL A 256 55.07 17.16 -5.79
C VAL A 256 54.33 18.41 -6.26
N ASN A 257 54.56 19.56 -5.61
CA ASN A 257 54.07 20.85 -6.07
C ASN A 257 54.93 21.38 -7.23
N TYR A 258 54.28 21.83 -8.30
CA TYR A 258 54.75 22.85 -9.23
C TYR A 258 53.81 24.05 -9.15
#